data_AF-A0A4S4K8S5-F1
#
_entry.id   AF-A0A4S4K8S5-F1
#
_cell.length_a   1.000
_cell.length_b   1.000
_cell.length_c   1.000
_cell.angle_alpha   90.00
_cell.angle_beta   90.00
_cell.angle_gamma   90.00
#
_symmetry.space_group_name_H-M   'P 1'
#
loop_
_entity.id
_entity.type
_entity.pdbx_description
1 polymer ?
#
loop_
_entity_poly.entity_id
_entity_poly.type
_entity_poly.pdbx_seq_one_letter_code
_entity_poly.pdbx_strand_id
1 'polypeptide(L)'
;MIVYVSVVTSYNHNFTGRNDANPATYAFVASSDLVTAMAFAGDLHFNPVTDTTTGADGNPFEFKYCLINTMNTVNDEANKVKDQITGEYAGIPATAAFWIAVRNHDCGEGLKVRPADKVDTLGLESFVPSKNFTLILKHHDGPKEDISPAHSFNEGQTEGLNTSSTPNLI
;
A
#
# COMPACT_ATOMS: atom_id res chain seq x y z
N MET A 1 35.68 -7.11 22.29
CA MET A 1 34.70 -6.15 21.74
C MET A 1 33.66 -6.97 21.01
N ILE A 2 32.45 -7.11 21.58
CA ILE A 2 31.37 -7.85 20.92
C ILE A 2 30.78 -6.90 19.87
N VAL A 3 30.84 -7.28 18.60
CA VAL A 3 30.21 -6.55 17.51
C VAL A 3 28.78 -7.06 17.41
N TYR A 4 27.82 -6.25 17.84
CA TYR A 4 26.40 -6.56 17.68
C TYR A 4 26.00 -6.22 16.25
N VAL A 5 25.54 -7.21 15.51
CA VAL A 5 25.02 -7.03 14.15
C VAL A 5 23.51 -6.88 14.26
N SER A 6 22.98 -5.78 13.73
CA SER A 6 21.55 -5.54 13.66
C SER A 6 21.11 -5.56 12.20
N VAL A 7 20.02 -6.26 11.93
CA VAL A 7 19.48 -6.46 10.58
C VAL A 7 18.00 -6.07 10.59
N VAL A 8 17.58 -5.28 9.61
CA VAL A 8 16.17 -4.93 9.39
C VAL A 8 15.68 -5.66 8.15
N THR A 9 14.54 -6.33 8.22
CA THR A 9 14.00 -7.15 7.12
C THR A 9 12.52 -6.89 6.92
N SER A 10 12.02 -7.12 5.70
CA SER A 10 10.59 -7.10 5.38
C SER A 10 9.94 -8.49 5.38
N TYR A 11 10.60 -9.45 6.02
CA TYR A 11 10.06 -10.79 6.23
C TYR A 11 9.06 -10.79 7.40
N ASN A 12 8.54 -11.96 7.77
CA ASN A 12 7.52 -12.12 8.81
C ASN A 12 8.04 -12.81 10.08
N HIS A 13 9.31 -13.20 10.12
CA HIS A 13 9.92 -13.90 11.26
C HIS A 13 11.32 -13.34 11.57
N ASN A 14 11.64 -13.24 12.86
CA ASN A 14 12.93 -12.77 13.37
C ASN A 14 13.52 -13.67 14.45
N PHE A 15 13.31 -14.99 14.34
CA PHE A 15 13.90 -15.95 15.28
C PHE A 15 15.42 -15.87 15.28
N THR A 16 16.01 -16.07 16.46
CA THR A 16 17.47 -16.07 16.67
C THR A 16 18.18 -16.99 15.68
N GLY A 17 19.17 -16.46 14.95
CA GLY A 17 19.95 -17.20 13.96
C GLY A 17 19.19 -17.61 12.70
N ARG A 18 17.96 -17.15 12.46
CA ARG A 18 17.20 -17.54 11.26
C ARG A 18 17.81 -17.01 9.96
N ASN A 19 18.33 -15.80 9.99
CA ASN A 19 18.79 -15.11 8.79
C ASN A 19 20.22 -15.50 8.39
N ASP A 20 21.07 -15.81 9.37
CA ASP A 20 22.51 -15.99 9.19
C ASP A 20 23.13 -17.05 10.12
N ALA A 21 22.32 -17.83 10.84
CA ALA A 21 22.76 -18.78 11.87
C ALA A 21 23.56 -18.16 13.04
N ASN A 22 23.59 -16.83 13.17
CA ASN A 22 24.28 -16.15 14.24
C ASN A 22 23.31 -15.78 15.38
N PRO A 23 23.48 -16.34 16.59
CA PRO A 23 22.61 -16.01 17.72
C PRO A 23 22.83 -14.58 18.26
N ALA A 24 23.94 -13.92 17.91
CA ALA A 24 24.23 -12.54 18.30
C ALA A 24 23.63 -11.49 17.35
N THR A 25 22.96 -11.91 16.26
CA THR A 25 22.29 -11.00 15.32
C THR A 25 20.91 -10.62 15.84
N TYR A 26 20.66 -9.31 15.96
CA TYR A 26 19.33 -8.77 16.28
C TYR A 26 18.56 -8.48 14.99
N ALA A 27 17.48 -9.21 14.76
CA ALA A 27 16.63 -9.04 13.58
C ALA A 27 15.35 -8.27 13.92
N PHE A 28 15.12 -7.18 13.20
CA PHE A 28 13.91 -6.37 13.26
C PHE A 28 13.08 -6.59 12.00
N VAL A 29 11.77 -6.67 12.17
CA VAL A 29 10.80 -6.79 11.07
C VAL A 29 10.13 -5.44 10.87
N ALA A 30 10.14 -4.93 9.64
CA ALA A 30 9.52 -3.67 9.27
C ALA A 30 8.90 -3.76 7.86
N SER A 31 8.22 -2.69 7.41
CA SER A 31 7.74 -2.62 6.03
C SER A 31 8.90 -2.55 5.03
N SER A 32 8.68 -2.98 3.78
CA SER A 32 9.68 -2.87 2.70
C SER A 32 10.21 -1.44 2.56
N ASP A 33 9.31 -0.47 2.69
CA ASP A 33 9.57 0.96 2.66
C ASP A 33 10.59 1.38 3.75
N LEU A 34 10.34 0.99 5.01
CA LEU A 34 11.25 1.27 6.13
C LEU A 34 12.60 0.56 5.96
N VAL A 35 12.59 -0.67 5.45
CA VAL A 35 13.84 -1.41 5.20
C VAL A 35 14.68 -0.68 4.16
N THR A 36 14.08 -0.21 3.07
CA THR A 36 14.77 0.59 2.05
C THR A 36 15.31 1.89 2.66
N ALA A 37 14.50 2.60 3.46
CA ALA A 37 14.93 3.78 4.21
C ALA A 37 16.25 3.57 4.95
N MET A 38 16.24 2.57 5.82
CA MET A 38 17.29 2.29 6.77
C MET A 38 18.51 1.72 6.06
N ALA A 39 18.32 0.98 4.95
CA ALA A 39 19.41 0.49 4.12
C ALA A 39 20.20 1.64 3.46
N PHE A 40 19.52 2.68 3.00
CA PHE A 40 20.18 3.87 2.45
C PHE A 40 20.78 4.77 3.53
N ALA A 41 20.14 4.88 4.70
CA ALA A 41 20.66 5.69 5.81
C ALA A 41 21.83 5.03 6.53
N GLY A 42 21.85 3.70 6.63
CA GLY A 42 22.88 2.93 7.34
C GLY A 42 22.84 3.08 8.87
N ASP A 43 21.82 3.72 9.42
CA ASP A 43 21.64 3.96 10.86
C ASP A 43 20.22 3.54 11.30
N LEU A 44 20.14 2.85 12.44
CA LEU A 44 18.88 2.44 13.05
C LEU A 44 18.17 3.58 13.79
N HIS A 45 18.88 4.65 14.12
CA HIS A 45 18.28 5.86 14.70
C HIS A 45 17.67 6.78 13.64
N PHE A 46 17.93 6.52 12.35
CA PHE A 46 17.37 7.31 11.27
C PHE A 46 15.84 7.23 11.30
N ASN A 47 15.20 8.39 11.40
CA ASN A 47 13.76 8.51 11.27
C ASN A 47 13.38 8.96 9.85
N PRO A 48 12.94 8.04 8.98
CA PRO A 48 12.55 8.35 7.61
C PRO A 48 11.46 9.41 7.44
N VAL A 49 10.70 9.72 8.49
CA VAL A 49 9.60 10.69 8.46
C VAL A 49 10.10 12.12 8.70
N THR A 50 11.23 12.28 9.39
CA THR A 50 11.72 13.61 9.83
C THR A 50 13.13 13.92 9.36
N ASP A 51 13.93 12.89 9.11
CA ASP A 51 15.35 13.02 8.88
C ASP A 51 15.66 12.98 7.39
N THR A 52 16.68 13.74 6.99
CA THR A 52 17.18 13.78 5.61
C THR A 52 18.49 13.01 5.51
N THR A 53 18.71 12.30 4.41
CA THR A 53 20.02 11.74 4.04
C THR A 53 20.66 12.56 2.93
N THR A 54 21.93 12.32 2.61
CA THR A 54 22.61 13.03 1.51
C THR A 54 22.51 12.23 0.23
N GLY A 55 21.98 12.84 -0.82
CA GLY A 55 21.95 12.28 -2.17
C GLY A 55 23.35 12.17 -2.78
N ALA A 56 23.48 11.40 -3.86
CA ALA A 56 24.73 11.27 -4.59
C ALA A 56 25.25 12.61 -5.18
N ASP A 57 24.36 13.59 -5.33
CA ASP A 57 24.63 14.95 -5.77
C ASP A 57 25.08 15.89 -4.64
N GLY A 58 25.13 15.40 -3.39
CA GLY A 58 25.49 16.18 -2.21
C GLY A 58 24.35 17.00 -1.62
N ASN A 59 23.13 16.92 -2.20
CA ASN A 59 21.97 17.64 -1.68
C ASN A 59 21.22 16.80 -0.63
N PRO A 60 20.50 17.45 0.30
CA PRO A 60 19.59 16.75 1.20
C PRO A 60 18.48 16.03 0.41
N PHE A 61 18.29 14.76 0.73
CA PHE A 61 17.26 13.89 0.19
C PHE A 61 16.34 13.44 1.34
N GLU A 62 15.05 13.65 1.16
CA GLU A 62 14.00 13.19 2.06
C GLU A 62 13.26 12.02 1.42
N PHE A 63 13.04 10.97 2.21
CA PHE A 63 12.28 9.85 1.71
C PHE A 63 10.77 10.12 1.80
N LYS A 64 10.09 10.00 0.65
CA LYS A 64 8.63 10.05 0.60
C LYS A 64 8.07 8.63 0.56
N TYR A 65 7.57 8.15 1.70
CA TYR A 65 6.92 6.84 1.78
C TYR A 65 5.45 6.91 1.43
N CYS A 66 5.01 6.01 0.56
CA CYS A 66 3.61 5.85 0.19
C CYS A 66 2.83 5.05 1.26
N LEU A 67 3.49 4.26 2.12
CA LEU A 67 2.81 3.29 2.98
C LEU A 67 2.75 3.61 4.48
N ILE A 68 3.52 4.59 5.00
CA ILE A 68 3.48 4.91 6.45
C ILE A 68 2.35 5.88 6.78
N ASN A 69 1.94 6.70 5.82
CA ASN A 69 0.79 7.55 5.96
C ASN A 69 -0.13 7.32 4.77
N THR A 70 -1.12 6.43 4.88
CA THR A 70 -2.37 6.64 4.14
C THR A 70 -2.99 7.92 4.70
N MET A 71 -2.39 9.05 4.34
CA MET A 71 -2.93 10.38 4.55
C MET A 71 -4.23 10.35 3.79
N ASN A 72 -5.31 10.54 4.50
CA ASN A 72 -6.54 10.82 3.82
C ASN A 72 -6.33 12.16 3.08
N THR A 73 -6.41 12.11 1.75
CA THR A 73 -6.16 13.24 0.84
C THR A 73 -7.14 14.39 1.03
N VAL A 74 -8.17 14.22 1.86
CA VAL A 74 -9.14 15.25 2.25
C VAL A 74 -8.70 16.04 3.48
N ASN A 75 -7.93 15.44 4.39
CA ASN A 75 -7.65 16.04 5.70
C ASN A 75 -6.18 15.96 6.14
N ASP A 76 -5.29 15.36 5.35
CA ASP A 76 -3.88 15.16 5.69
C ASP A 76 -3.68 14.45 7.05
N GLU A 77 -4.61 13.57 7.43
CA GLU A 77 -4.47 12.75 8.64
C GLU A 77 -4.33 11.27 8.29
N ALA A 78 -3.34 10.61 8.90
CA ALA A 78 -3.13 9.17 8.75
C ALA A 78 -4.22 8.37 9.49
N ASN A 79 -4.68 7.27 8.88
CA ASN A 79 -5.60 6.31 9.48
C ASN A 79 -6.95 6.89 9.96
N LYS A 80 -7.41 7.97 9.32
CA LYS A 80 -8.74 8.55 9.58
C LYS A 80 -9.46 8.80 8.27
N VAL A 81 -10.37 7.89 7.94
CA VAL A 81 -11.22 7.99 6.75
C VAL A 81 -12.64 8.40 7.17
N LYS A 82 -13.28 9.24 6.35
CA LYS A 82 -14.68 9.61 6.55
C LYS A 82 -15.55 8.46 6.09
N ASP A 83 -16.33 7.90 7.00
CA ASP A 83 -17.40 6.97 6.68
C ASP A 83 -18.48 7.71 5.87
N GLN A 84 -18.78 7.22 4.67
CA GLN A 84 -19.74 7.87 3.77
C GLN A 84 -21.21 7.55 4.11
N ILE A 85 -21.46 6.62 5.04
CA ILE A 85 -22.80 6.26 5.54
C ILE A 85 -23.13 7.10 6.77
N THR A 86 -22.22 7.18 7.74
CA THR A 86 -22.44 7.92 8.98
C THR A 86 -21.96 9.36 8.92
N GLY A 87 -21.02 9.67 8.02
CA GLY A 87 -20.37 10.97 7.91
C GLY A 87 -19.25 11.20 8.94
N GLU A 88 -18.99 10.24 9.84
CA GLU A 88 -17.98 10.35 10.89
C GLU A 88 -16.61 9.85 10.43
N TYR A 89 -15.54 10.35 11.04
CA TYR A 89 -14.18 9.85 10.79
C TYR A 89 -13.85 8.68 11.71
N ALA A 90 -13.38 7.58 11.13
CA ALA A 90 -12.97 6.40 11.89
C ALA A 90 -11.68 5.78 11.32
N GLY A 91 -11.11 4.85 12.08
CA GLY A 91 -9.94 4.09 11.66
C GLY A 91 -10.25 3.21 10.45
N ILE A 92 -9.26 3.04 9.56
CA ILE A 92 -9.42 2.23 8.34
C ILE A 92 -9.98 0.83 8.65
N PRO A 93 -9.55 0.10 9.70
CA PRO A 93 -10.12 -1.21 10.02
C PRO A 93 -11.62 -1.19 10.37
N ALA A 94 -12.13 -0.10 10.92
CA ALA A 94 -13.54 0.04 11.28
C ALA A 94 -14.40 0.42 10.07
N THR A 95 -13.84 1.15 9.10
CA THR A 95 -14.57 1.62 7.91
C THR A 95 -14.46 0.62 6.75
N ALA A 96 -13.32 -0.07 6.56
CA ALA A 96 -12.96 -0.81 5.34
C ALA A 96 -13.76 -2.09 5.01
N ALA A 97 -14.76 -2.47 5.81
CA ALA A 97 -15.56 -3.67 5.53
C ALA A 97 -16.44 -3.56 4.27
N PHE A 98 -16.69 -2.34 3.78
CA PHE A 98 -17.64 -2.07 2.69
C PHE A 98 -17.09 -1.23 1.53
N TRP A 99 -15.79 -0.92 1.51
CA TRP A 99 -15.22 0.06 0.56
C TRP A 99 -14.08 -0.49 -0.29
N ILE A 100 -13.96 0.03 -1.50
CA ILE A 100 -12.83 -0.20 -2.40
C ILE A 100 -11.67 0.71 -1.97
N ALA A 101 -10.49 0.13 -1.75
CA ALA A 101 -9.28 0.88 -1.51
C ALA A 101 -8.63 1.30 -2.83
N VAL A 102 -8.50 2.60 -3.07
CA VAL A 102 -7.79 3.16 -4.23
C VAL A 102 -6.41 3.63 -3.76
N ARG A 103 -5.36 3.19 -4.43
CA ARG A 103 -3.99 3.66 -4.20
C ARG A 103 -3.45 4.35 -5.45
N ASN A 104 -2.75 5.46 -5.26
CA ASN A 104 -1.93 6.05 -6.31
C ASN A 104 -0.51 5.48 -6.20
N HIS A 105 0.03 5.01 -7.33
CA HIS A 105 1.42 4.56 -7.39
C HIS A 105 2.39 5.75 -7.53
N ASP A 106 1.95 6.86 -8.13
CA ASP A 106 2.79 8.01 -8.44
C ASP A 106 2.30 9.27 -7.69
N CYS A 107 3.05 9.63 -6.66
CA CYS A 107 2.80 10.82 -5.85
C CYS A 107 3.10 12.11 -6.64
N GLY A 108 2.12 12.59 -7.41
CA GLY A 108 2.24 13.84 -8.17
C GLY A 108 1.24 13.98 -9.31
N GLU A 109 0.66 12.88 -9.78
CA GLU A 109 -0.40 12.91 -10.78
C GLU A 109 -1.75 12.98 -10.08
N GLY A 110 -2.59 13.95 -10.48
CA GLY A 110 -3.88 14.20 -9.84
C GLY A 110 -4.73 12.93 -9.74
N LEU A 111 -5.32 12.69 -8.56
CA LEU A 111 -6.24 11.59 -8.34
C LEU A 111 -7.45 11.73 -9.26
N LYS A 112 -7.57 10.83 -10.24
CA LYS A 112 -8.80 10.72 -11.07
C LYS A 112 -10.00 10.32 -10.23
N VAL A 113 -9.79 9.44 -9.25
CA VAL A 113 -10.85 8.99 -8.32
C VAL A 113 -10.82 9.86 -7.07
N ARG A 114 -11.93 10.54 -6.78
CA ARG A 114 -12.11 11.39 -5.61
C ARG A 114 -12.83 10.62 -4.49
N PRO A 115 -12.64 11.00 -3.21
CA PRO A 115 -13.26 10.31 -2.08
C PRO A 115 -14.80 10.31 -2.06
N ALA A 116 -15.44 11.27 -2.74
CA ALA A 116 -16.89 11.34 -2.86
C ALA A 116 -17.45 10.60 -4.09
N ASP A 117 -16.58 10.06 -4.95
CA ASP A 117 -17.00 9.39 -6.17
C ASP A 117 -17.63 8.04 -5.84
N LYS A 118 -18.67 7.69 -6.59
CA LYS A 118 -19.22 6.33 -6.59
C LYS A 118 -18.65 5.58 -7.79
N VAL A 119 -18.28 4.32 -7.59
CA VAL A 119 -17.68 3.49 -8.64
C VAL A 119 -18.62 2.34 -8.96
N ASP A 120 -18.99 2.20 -10.23
CA ASP A 120 -19.58 0.98 -10.75
C ASP A 120 -18.52 0.17 -11.50
N THR A 121 -18.63 -1.15 -11.47
CA THR A 121 -17.76 -2.04 -12.25
C THR A 121 -18.57 -2.76 -13.32
N LEU A 122 -18.09 -2.74 -14.56
CA LEU A 122 -18.65 -3.45 -15.71
C LEU A 122 -17.66 -4.47 -16.27
N GLY A 123 -18.15 -5.60 -16.74
CA GLY A 123 -17.33 -6.61 -17.42
C GLY A 123 -16.71 -7.66 -16.49
N LEU A 124 -17.08 -7.67 -15.20
CA LEU A 124 -16.66 -8.70 -14.24
C LEU A 124 -17.19 -10.08 -14.62
N GLU A 125 -18.38 -10.16 -15.22
CA GLU A 125 -19.02 -11.38 -15.70
C GLU A 125 -18.26 -12.06 -16.86
N SER A 126 -17.33 -11.35 -17.50
CA SER A 126 -16.49 -11.86 -18.59
C SER A 126 -15.01 -11.68 -18.30
N PHE A 127 -14.66 -11.67 -17.00
CA PHE A 127 -13.30 -11.43 -16.55
C PHE A 127 -12.39 -12.60 -16.98
N VAL A 128 -11.44 -12.30 -17.86
CA VAL A 128 -10.45 -13.23 -18.40
C VAL A 128 -9.06 -12.59 -18.37
N PRO A 129 -7.99 -13.39 -18.35
CA PRO A 129 -6.63 -12.85 -18.42
C PRO A 129 -6.46 -11.90 -19.60
N SER A 130 -5.74 -10.80 -19.39
CA SER A 130 -5.44 -9.78 -20.40
C SER A 130 -6.63 -8.96 -20.92
N LYS A 131 -7.84 -9.09 -20.34
CA LYS A 131 -8.99 -8.26 -20.67
C LYS A 131 -9.43 -7.45 -19.45
N ASN A 132 -9.08 -6.17 -19.47
CA ASN A 132 -9.45 -5.23 -18.42
C ASN A 132 -10.98 -5.09 -18.30
N PHE A 133 -11.46 -4.94 -17.07
CA PHE A 133 -12.81 -4.48 -16.78
C PHE A 133 -12.88 -2.95 -16.84
N THR A 134 -14.09 -2.41 -16.86
CA THR A 134 -14.31 -0.96 -16.83
C THR A 134 -14.85 -0.55 -15.48
N LEU A 135 -14.23 0.47 -14.89
CA LEU A 135 -14.78 1.20 -13.75
C LEU A 135 -15.40 2.49 -14.25
N ILE A 136 -16.64 2.73 -13.88
CA ILE A 136 -17.35 3.99 -14.14
C ILE A 136 -17.30 4.83 -12.88
N LEU A 137 -16.53 5.92 -12.92
CA LEU A 137 -16.47 6.92 -11.88
C LEU A 137 -17.66 7.86 -12.02
N LYS A 138 -18.52 7.90 -11.01
CA LYS A 138 -19.60 8.87 -10.88
C LYS A 138 -19.16 9.96 -9.92
N HIS A 139 -18.64 11.05 -10.47
CA HIS A 139 -18.30 12.22 -9.69
C HIS A 139 -19.56 12.83 -9.06
N HIS A 140 -19.44 13.28 -7.81
CA HIS A 140 -20.53 13.95 -7.10
C HIS A 140 -20.93 15.27 -7.76
N ASP A 141 -19.97 15.96 -8.37
CA ASP A 141 -20.05 17.32 -8.89
C ASP A 141 -19.67 17.43 -10.39
N GLY A 142 -19.55 16.30 -11.10
CA GLY A 142 -19.00 16.27 -12.45
C GLY A 142 -19.61 15.22 -13.37
N PRO A 143 -19.15 15.18 -14.65
CA PRO A 143 -19.54 14.14 -15.59
C PRO A 143 -19.03 12.77 -15.12
N LYS A 144 -19.58 11.68 -15.67
CA LYS A 144 -19.01 10.35 -15.42
C LYS A 144 -17.69 10.20 -16.19
N GLU A 145 -16.71 9.53 -15.60
CA GLU A 145 -15.46 9.15 -16.26
C GLU A 145 -15.30 7.63 -16.26
N ASP A 146 -14.96 7.06 -17.41
CA ASP A 146 -14.69 5.63 -17.54
C ASP A 146 -13.18 5.37 -17.47
N ILE A 147 -12.76 4.44 -16.63
CA ILE A 147 -11.36 3.99 -16.54
C ILE A 147 -11.29 2.48 -16.70
N SER A 148 -10.27 1.98 -17.42
CA SER A 148 -10.06 0.54 -17.63
C SER A 148 -8.75 0.09 -16.98
N PRO A 149 -8.76 -0.24 -15.69
CA PRO A 149 -7.55 -0.62 -14.96
C PRO A 149 -6.95 -1.91 -15.53
N ALA A 150 -5.61 -1.91 -15.68
CA ALA A 150 -4.86 -3.10 -16.03
C ALA A 150 -4.83 -4.10 -14.86
N HIS A 151 -4.83 -5.39 -15.19
CA HIS A 151 -4.71 -6.46 -14.19
C HIS A 151 -3.82 -7.58 -14.72
N SER A 152 -3.17 -8.30 -13.81
CA SER A 152 -2.25 -9.42 -14.11
C SER A 152 -2.80 -10.77 -13.63
N PHE A 153 -4.13 -10.91 -13.56
CA PHE A 153 -4.76 -12.16 -13.10
C PHE A 153 -4.54 -13.26 -14.14
N ASN A 154 -4.12 -14.43 -13.66
CA ASN A 154 -4.03 -15.64 -14.48
C ASN A 154 -5.38 -16.38 -14.53
N GLU A 155 -5.46 -17.40 -15.40
CA GLU A 155 -6.71 -18.12 -15.69
C GLU A 155 -7.35 -18.74 -14.45
N GLY A 156 -6.56 -19.41 -13.59
CA GLY A 156 -7.06 -20.01 -12.35
C GLY A 156 -7.58 -18.98 -11.34
N GLN A 157 -6.98 -17.79 -11.28
CA GLN A 157 -7.48 -16.70 -10.42
C GLN A 157 -8.77 -16.08 -10.98
N THR A 158 -8.89 -15.95 -12.30
CA THR A 158 -10.13 -15.48 -12.92
C THR A 158 -11.28 -16.47 -12.76
N GLU A 159 -11.00 -17.77 -12.81
CA GLU A 159 -11.98 -18.83 -12.57
C GLU A 159 -12.49 -18.82 -11.12
N GLY A 160 -11.60 -18.64 -10.14
CA GLY A 160 -11.97 -18.51 -8.72
C GLY A 160 -12.86 -17.30 -8.43
N LEU A 161 -12.70 -16.19 -9.16
CA LEU A 161 -13.58 -15.01 -9.07
C LEU A 161 -14.95 -15.26 -9.70
N ASN A 162 -15.01 -15.95 -10.84
CA ASN A 162 -16.25 -16.22 -11.56
C ASN A 162 -17.13 -17.30 -10.89
N THR A 163 -16.55 -18.14 -10.05
CA THR A 163 -17.24 -19.28 -9.40
C THR A 163 -17.72 -19.00 -7.97
N SER A 164 -17.56 -17.76 -7.46
CA SER A 164 -18.01 -17.31 -6.13
C SER A 164 -17.54 -18.18 -4.94
N SER A 165 -16.55 -19.03 -5.12
CA SER A 165 -16.03 -19.93 -4.09
C SER A 165 -14.54 -20.16 -4.30
N THR A 166 -13.71 -19.50 -3.50
CA THR A 166 -12.36 -20.00 -3.24
C THR A 166 -12.40 -20.89 -2.00
N PRO A 167 -12.19 -22.22 -2.11
CA PRO A 167 -11.73 -22.98 -0.96
C PRO A 167 -10.31 -22.51 -0.63
N ASN A 168 -10.01 -22.36 0.65
CA ASN A 168 -8.67 -22.07 1.16
C ASN A 168 -7.63 -22.97 0.47
N LEU A 169 -6.77 -22.36 -0.35
CA LEU A 169 -5.57 -23.03 -0.86
C LEU A 169 -4.52 -22.97 0.25
N ILE A 170 -4.22 -24.15 0.78
CA ILE A 170 -3.14 -24.45 1.74
C ILE A 170 -1.82 -24.53 0.97
#